data_AF-A0A1D6EIM3-F1
#
_entry.id   AF-A0A1D6EIM3-F1
#
_cell.length_a   1.000
_cell.length_b   1.000
_cell.length_c   1.000
_cell.angle_alpha   90.00
_cell.angle_beta   90.00
_cell.angle_gamma   90.00
#
_symmetry.space_group_name_H-M   'P 1'
#
loop_
_entity.id
_entity.type
_entity.pdbx_description
1 polymer ?
#
loop_
_entity_poly.entity_id
_entity_poly.type
_entity_poly.pdbx_seq_one_letter_code
_entity_poly.pdbx_strand_id
1 'polypeptide(L)'
;MISHLAPCSSSFGFPDPTPPVSLGECNPASVELKAAQVEMSTLKKSDKKAALDFAAWSFNVTTSVGLIMVNKALMATYGFSFATTLTGLHFVTTTLMTILFRWLGLSQPSHLPLADLVKFVIFSNLSIVGMNVSLMWNSVGFYQIAKLCMIPASCLLEVVFDHVHYSRDTKLSIMVVLIGVAVCTVTDVSVNARGLIAAVIAVWSTALQQYYVHFLQRKYSLNSFNLLGHTAPAQAGSLLLVGPFADYLLTGKRVDQFSLSSLALFFLALSCFIAIGVNLSQFICIGRFSAVSFQVLGHMKTVLVLSLGFLFFGKEGLNLQVVLGMVLAVLGMIWYGNASAKPGGKERRSILPVRSASLKGSSEEKAGAEK
;
A
#
# COMPACT_ATOMS: atom_id res chain seq x y z
N MET A 1 -75.09 8.19 1.62
CA MET A 1 -74.70 9.61 1.76
C MET A 1 -73.96 9.98 0.48
N ILE A 2 -74.61 10.35 -0.64
CA ILE A 2 -75.62 11.42 -0.81
C ILE A 2 -75.02 12.70 -0.22
N SER A 3 -74.20 13.39 -1.03
CA SER A 3 -74.53 14.61 -1.80
C SER A 3 -74.68 15.84 -0.89
N HIS A 4 -74.00 16.95 -1.18
CA HIS A 4 -74.50 18.08 -1.96
C HIS A 4 -73.41 19.20 -1.87
N LEU A 5 -73.13 20.11 -2.82
CA LEU A 5 -73.87 20.74 -3.92
C LEU A 5 -72.88 21.41 -4.91
N ALA A 6 -73.30 21.48 -6.18
CA ALA A 6 -72.72 22.18 -7.35
C ALA A 6 -73.13 23.70 -7.36
N PRO A 7 -73.16 24.51 -8.46
CA PRO A 7 -72.72 24.34 -9.88
C PRO A 7 -72.13 25.60 -10.61
N CYS A 8 -71.80 25.42 -11.91
CA CYS A 8 -71.92 26.35 -13.07
C CYS A 8 -71.28 27.78 -13.09
N SER A 9 -70.40 28.06 -14.06
CA SER A 9 -70.76 28.62 -15.39
C SER A 9 -69.56 29.23 -16.14
N SER A 10 -69.74 29.30 -17.46
CA SER A 10 -68.86 29.70 -18.57
C SER A 10 -68.44 31.17 -18.62
N SER A 11 -67.24 31.48 -19.14
CA SER A 11 -67.05 32.53 -20.16
C SER A 11 -65.69 32.43 -20.89
N PHE A 12 -65.76 32.62 -22.20
CA PHE A 12 -64.68 32.72 -23.19
C PHE A 12 -63.74 33.91 -22.92
N GLY A 13 -62.44 33.74 -23.24
CA GLY A 13 -61.50 34.85 -23.42
C GLY A 13 -60.03 34.43 -23.50
N PHE A 14 -59.43 34.47 -24.69
CA PHE A 14 -57.99 34.58 -24.95
C PHE A 14 -57.77 35.91 -25.72
N PRO A 15 -56.57 36.52 -25.81
CA PRO A 15 -55.34 36.39 -25.01
C PRO A 15 -54.72 37.75 -24.54
N ASP A 16 -53.57 37.65 -23.84
CA ASP A 16 -52.44 38.61 -23.65
C ASP A 16 -52.44 39.68 -22.52
N PRO A 17 -51.25 40.09 -21.99
CA PRO A 17 -49.91 39.51 -22.10
C PRO A 17 -49.30 39.11 -20.73
N THR A 18 -48.35 38.19 -20.78
CA THR A 18 -47.43 37.85 -19.68
C THR A 18 -46.80 39.09 -19.02
N PRO A 19 -46.68 39.17 -17.69
CA PRO A 19 -45.71 40.07 -17.06
C PRO A 19 -44.30 39.53 -17.35
N PRO A 20 -43.26 40.37 -17.40
CA PRO A 20 -41.92 39.92 -17.73
C PRO A 20 -41.46 38.93 -16.67
N VAL A 21 -41.03 37.75 -17.10
CA VAL A 21 -40.19 36.86 -16.29
C VAL A 21 -38.98 37.69 -15.89
N SER A 22 -38.87 38.02 -14.60
CA SER A 22 -37.65 38.56 -14.04
C SER A 22 -36.54 37.54 -14.33
N LEU A 23 -35.59 37.95 -15.17
CA LEU A 23 -34.27 37.33 -15.19
C LEU A 23 -33.77 37.34 -13.75
N GLY A 24 -33.82 36.17 -13.10
CA GLY A 24 -33.33 36.02 -11.74
C GLY A 24 -31.89 36.52 -11.70
N GLU A 25 -31.69 37.66 -11.04
CA GLU A 25 -30.36 38.17 -10.73
C GLU A 25 -29.60 37.03 -10.05
N CYS A 26 -28.54 36.55 -10.69
CA CYS A 26 -27.59 35.65 -10.08
C CYS A 26 -26.85 36.47 -9.03
N ASN A 27 -27.42 36.56 -7.82
CA ASN A 27 -26.89 37.38 -6.74
C ASN A 27 -25.45 36.90 -6.44
N PRO A 28 -24.41 37.73 -6.65
CA PRO A 28 -23.01 37.33 -6.51
C PRO A 28 -22.71 36.78 -5.10
N ALA A 29 -23.37 37.31 -4.08
CA ALA A 29 -23.25 36.83 -2.70
C ALA A 29 -23.73 35.37 -2.54
N SER A 30 -24.72 34.91 -3.31
CA SER A 30 -25.21 33.53 -3.26
C SER A 30 -24.29 32.54 -3.96
N VAL A 31 -23.53 33.00 -4.97
CA VAL A 31 -22.51 32.22 -5.67
C VAL A 31 -21.27 32.09 -4.80
N GLU A 32 -20.84 33.18 -4.15
CA GLU A 32 -19.73 33.15 -3.18
C GLU A 32 -20.04 32.28 -1.96
N LEU A 33 -21.27 32.32 -1.43
CA LEU A 33 -21.65 31.48 -0.28
C LEU A 33 -21.67 29.98 -0.64
N LYS A 34 -22.12 29.64 -1.86
CA LYS A 34 -22.04 28.26 -2.38
C LYS A 34 -20.61 27.83 -2.65
N ALA A 35 -19.76 28.72 -3.18
CA ALA A 35 -18.34 28.45 -3.37
C ALA A 35 -17.64 28.21 -2.03
N ALA A 36 -17.90 29.04 -1.01
CA ALA A 36 -17.37 28.89 0.34
C ALA A 36 -17.88 27.62 1.04
N GLN A 37 -19.14 27.22 0.83
CA GLN A 37 -19.67 25.95 1.35
C GLN A 37 -19.04 24.73 0.66
N VAL A 38 -18.86 24.81 -0.67
CA VAL A 38 -18.16 23.76 -1.43
C VAL A 38 -16.73 23.67 -0.92
N GLU A 39 -16.02 24.79 -0.81
CA GLU A 39 -14.65 24.90 -0.32
C GLU A 39 -14.50 24.34 1.11
N MET A 40 -15.36 24.76 2.05
CA MET A 40 -15.38 24.25 3.42
C MET A 40 -15.71 22.75 3.46
N SER A 41 -16.58 22.25 2.58
CA SER A 41 -16.89 20.82 2.50
C SER A 41 -15.72 20.00 1.92
N THR A 42 -14.97 20.55 0.96
CA THR A 42 -13.75 19.95 0.42
C THR A 42 -12.62 19.97 1.43
N LEU A 43 -12.45 21.05 2.19
CA LEU A 43 -11.47 21.14 3.29
C LEU A 43 -11.77 20.09 4.37
N LYS A 44 -13.02 20.00 4.84
CA LYS A 44 -13.42 18.95 5.81
C LYS A 44 -13.23 17.53 5.28
N LYS A 45 -13.44 17.28 3.98
CA LYS A 45 -13.16 15.97 3.35
C LYS A 45 -11.66 15.71 3.24
N SER A 46 -10.86 16.73 2.95
CA SER A 46 -9.40 16.66 2.88
C SER A 46 -8.79 16.34 4.25
N ASP A 47 -9.23 17.02 5.31
CA ASP A 47 -8.74 16.81 6.67
C ASP A 47 -9.10 15.42 7.19
N LYS A 48 -10.34 14.96 6.93
CA LYS A 48 -10.75 13.58 7.27
C LYS A 48 -9.92 12.55 6.53
N LYS A 49 -9.61 12.77 5.25
CA LYS A 49 -8.77 11.87 4.46
C LYS A 49 -7.34 11.84 5.02
N ALA A 50 -6.75 12.99 5.29
CA ALA A 50 -5.42 13.10 5.88
C ALA A 50 -5.34 12.41 7.25
N ALA A 51 -6.35 12.59 8.11
CA ALA A 51 -6.43 11.92 9.41
C ALA A 51 -6.52 10.40 9.27
N LEU A 52 -7.32 9.89 8.34
CA LEU A 52 -7.43 8.45 8.06
C LEU A 52 -6.13 7.87 7.48
N ASP A 53 -5.46 8.61 6.61
CA ASP A 53 -4.18 8.22 6.02
C ASP A 53 -3.09 8.17 7.10
N PHE A 54 -3.04 9.17 7.99
CA PHE A 54 -2.15 9.18 9.15
C PHE A 54 -2.45 8.02 10.12
N ALA A 55 -3.73 7.74 10.39
CA ALA A 55 -4.13 6.63 11.25
C ALA A 55 -3.75 5.26 10.67
N ALA A 56 -3.96 5.06 9.36
CA ALA A 56 -3.56 3.83 8.69
C ALA A 56 -2.04 3.62 8.74
N TRP A 57 -1.28 4.69 8.49
CA TRP A 57 0.17 4.68 8.58
C TRP A 57 0.69 4.41 10.00
N SER A 58 0.18 5.13 11.00
CA SER A 58 0.62 4.97 12.39
C SER A 58 0.27 3.58 12.94
N PHE A 59 -0.87 3.03 12.54
CA PHE A 59 -1.24 1.64 12.85
C PHE A 59 -0.27 0.65 12.20
N ASN A 60 0.13 0.86 10.94
CA ASN A 60 1.12 0.02 10.28
C ASN A 60 2.50 0.07 10.95
N VAL A 61 2.96 1.26 11.35
CA VAL A 61 4.24 1.43 12.05
C VAL A 61 4.21 0.74 13.41
N THR A 62 3.17 1.01 14.22
CA THR A 62 3.06 0.46 15.57
C THR A 62 3.00 -1.06 15.57
N THR A 63 2.11 -1.65 14.75
CA THR A 63 1.97 -3.11 14.65
C THR A 63 3.26 -3.76 14.13
N SER A 64 3.91 -3.12 13.16
CA SER A 64 5.17 -3.60 12.61
C SER A 64 6.32 -3.62 13.61
N VAL A 65 6.51 -2.53 14.37
CA VAL A 65 7.57 -2.44 15.37
C VAL A 65 7.30 -3.44 16.49
N GLY A 66 6.05 -3.53 16.95
CA GLY A 66 5.62 -4.53 17.93
C GLY A 66 5.94 -5.96 17.49
N LEU A 67 5.60 -6.30 16.24
CA LEU A 67 5.91 -7.63 15.68
C LEU A 67 7.41 -7.90 15.64
N ILE A 68 8.23 -6.92 15.24
CA ILE A 68 9.69 -7.06 15.21
C ILE A 68 10.24 -7.35 16.62
N MET A 69 9.78 -6.62 17.64
CA MET A 69 10.23 -6.86 19.03
C MET A 69 9.84 -8.25 19.53
N VAL A 70 8.58 -8.65 19.32
CA VAL A 70 8.08 -9.97 19.75
C VAL A 70 8.79 -11.10 19.02
N ASN A 71 8.98 -10.97 17.69
CA ASN A 71 9.74 -11.96 16.91
C ASN A 71 11.20 -12.03 17.38
N LYS A 72 11.82 -10.90 17.70
CA LYS A 72 13.19 -10.87 18.23
C LYS A 72 13.29 -11.58 19.57
N ALA A 73 12.35 -11.34 20.49
CA ALA A 73 12.30 -12.06 21.76
C ALA A 73 12.10 -13.58 21.54
N LEU A 74 11.19 -13.95 20.62
CA LEU A 74 10.94 -15.34 20.25
C LEU A 74 12.19 -16.05 19.69
N MET A 75 12.93 -15.37 18.81
CA MET A 75 14.12 -15.91 18.15
C MET A 75 15.35 -15.92 19.07
N ALA A 76 15.63 -14.82 19.77
CA ALA A 76 16.84 -14.64 20.57
C ALA A 76 16.77 -15.29 21.95
N THR A 77 15.60 -15.26 22.60
CA THR A 77 15.44 -15.79 23.97
C THR A 77 14.98 -17.24 23.98
N TYR A 78 14.11 -17.63 23.04
CA TYR A 78 13.51 -18.97 23.00
C TYR A 78 14.02 -19.85 21.86
N GLY A 79 14.91 -19.35 21.01
CA GLY A 79 15.60 -20.15 19.99
C GLY A 79 14.75 -20.59 18.80
N PHE A 80 13.57 -19.98 18.58
CA PHE A 80 12.73 -20.30 17.42
C PHE A 80 13.30 -19.66 16.15
N SER A 81 14.21 -20.35 15.46
CA SER A 81 14.95 -19.79 14.31
C SER A 81 14.24 -19.92 12.94
N PHE A 82 12.95 -20.30 12.91
CA PHE A 82 12.22 -20.64 11.67
C PHE A 82 11.39 -19.47 11.13
N ALA A 83 12.05 -18.44 10.57
CA ALA A 83 11.41 -17.17 10.20
C ALA A 83 10.37 -17.30 9.07
N THR A 84 10.61 -18.17 8.08
CA THR A 84 9.70 -18.35 6.94
C THR A 84 8.44 -19.09 7.36
N THR A 85 8.61 -20.14 8.16
CA THR A 85 7.52 -20.92 8.77
C THR A 85 6.70 -20.05 9.71
N LEU A 86 7.35 -19.19 10.51
CA LEU A 86 6.68 -18.20 11.35
C LEU A 86 5.75 -17.30 10.53
N THR A 87 6.24 -16.82 9.38
CA THR A 87 5.46 -15.98 8.47
C THR A 87 4.28 -16.77 7.88
N GLY A 88 4.46 -18.06 7.57
CA GLY A 88 3.36 -18.96 7.20
C GLY A 88 2.26 -19.02 8.27
N LEU A 89 2.64 -19.18 9.55
CA LEU A 89 1.72 -19.16 10.68
C LEU A 89 0.99 -17.81 10.84
N HIS A 90 1.68 -16.70 10.60
CA HIS A 90 1.06 -15.37 10.57
C HIS A 90 -0.02 -15.25 9.50
N PHE A 91 0.20 -15.82 8.31
CA PHE A 91 -0.82 -15.86 7.25
C PHE A 91 -1.95 -16.84 7.57
N VAL A 92 -1.70 -17.93 8.32
CA VAL A 92 -2.78 -18.79 8.84
C VAL A 92 -3.69 -18.02 9.77
N THR A 93 -3.15 -17.31 10.78
CA THR A 93 -4.00 -16.54 11.71
C THR A 93 -4.70 -15.38 11.01
N THR A 94 -4.05 -14.76 10.01
CA THR A 94 -4.70 -13.78 9.14
C THR A 94 -5.85 -14.40 8.34
N THR A 95 -5.66 -15.61 7.82
CA THR A 95 -6.71 -16.36 7.11
C THR A 95 -7.90 -16.64 8.03
N LEU A 96 -7.65 -17.17 9.23
CA LEU A 96 -8.70 -17.42 10.23
C LEU A 96 -9.48 -16.15 10.56
N MET A 97 -8.78 -15.03 10.73
CA MET A 97 -9.40 -13.74 10.97
C MET A 97 -10.25 -13.27 9.78
N THR A 98 -9.77 -13.45 8.54
CA THR A 98 -10.56 -13.10 7.35
C THR A 98 -11.82 -13.95 7.18
N ILE A 99 -11.74 -15.25 7.53
CA ILE A 99 -12.89 -16.16 7.54
C ILE A 99 -13.90 -15.72 8.61
N LEU A 100 -13.44 -15.41 9.82
CA LEU A 100 -14.29 -14.95 10.92
C LEU A 100 -15.06 -13.68 10.54
N PHE A 101 -14.39 -12.70 9.94
CA PHE A 101 -15.04 -11.45 9.51
C PHE A 101 -16.01 -11.65 8.35
N ARG A 102 -15.71 -12.59 7.44
CA ARG A 102 -16.65 -12.98 6.39
C ARG A 102 -17.90 -13.64 6.97
N TRP A 103 -17.75 -14.47 8.00
CA TRP A 103 -18.86 -15.08 8.71
C TRP A 103 -19.71 -14.04 9.46
N LEU A 104 -19.08 -13.03 10.05
CA LEU A 104 -19.75 -11.88 10.68
C LEU A 104 -20.41 -10.90 9.69
N GLY A 105 -20.36 -11.17 8.38
CA GLY A 105 -20.99 -10.32 7.36
C GLY A 105 -20.28 -8.98 7.12
N LEU A 106 -19.08 -8.78 7.67
CA LEU A 106 -18.31 -7.54 7.52
C LEU A 106 -17.66 -7.40 6.12
N SER A 107 -17.71 -8.45 5.29
CA SER A 107 -17.02 -8.52 4.01
C SER A 107 -17.90 -9.11 2.92
N GLN A 108 -17.98 -8.40 1.79
CA GLN A 108 -18.77 -8.81 0.64
C GLN A 108 -18.04 -9.90 -0.17
N PRO A 109 -18.75 -10.93 -0.66
CA PRO A 109 -18.20 -11.89 -1.61
C PRO A 109 -17.58 -11.14 -2.79
N SER A 110 -16.33 -11.43 -3.07
CA SER A 110 -15.61 -10.85 -4.20
C SER A 110 -14.92 -11.95 -4.98
N HIS A 111 -14.66 -11.70 -6.25
CA HIS A 111 -14.05 -12.69 -7.15
C HIS A 111 -12.67 -12.19 -7.60
N LEU A 112 -11.64 -13.00 -7.36
CA LEU A 112 -10.29 -12.78 -7.86
C LEU A 112 -9.89 -13.98 -8.72
N PRO A 113 -9.58 -13.81 -10.01
CA PRO A 113 -9.16 -14.91 -10.87
C PRO A 113 -7.91 -15.61 -10.35
N LEU A 114 -7.95 -16.94 -10.35
CA LEU A 114 -6.89 -17.79 -9.78
C LEU A 114 -5.52 -17.55 -10.44
N ALA A 115 -5.49 -17.24 -11.74
CA ALA A 115 -4.24 -16.94 -12.44
C ALA A 115 -3.52 -15.68 -11.90
N ASP A 116 -4.28 -14.62 -11.57
CA ASP A 116 -3.69 -13.40 -10.99
C ASP A 116 -3.31 -13.65 -9.53
N LEU A 117 -4.12 -14.42 -8.78
CA LEU A 117 -3.78 -14.85 -7.43
C LEU A 117 -2.47 -15.65 -7.37
N VAL A 118 -2.29 -16.65 -8.25
CA VAL A 118 -1.07 -17.47 -8.28
C VAL A 118 0.16 -16.63 -8.60
N LYS A 119 0.07 -15.71 -9.58
CA LYS A 119 1.16 -14.76 -9.89
C LYS A 119 1.54 -13.93 -8.66
N PHE A 120 0.54 -13.40 -7.95
CA PHE A 120 0.76 -12.64 -6.72
C PHE A 120 1.50 -13.47 -5.66
N VAL A 121 1.02 -14.69 -5.41
CA VAL A 121 1.57 -15.59 -4.38
C VAL A 121 3.02 -15.94 -4.70
N ILE A 122 3.36 -16.19 -5.97
CA ILE A 122 4.74 -16.47 -6.39
C ILE A 122 5.66 -15.29 -6.04
N PHE A 123 5.31 -14.07 -6.45
CA PHE A 123 6.12 -12.89 -6.14
C PHE A 123 6.20 -12.62 -4.64
N SER A 124 5.08 -12.78 -3.93
CA SER A 124 5.03 -12.58 -2.49
C SER A 124 5.88 -13.58 -1.72
N ASN A 125 5.86 -14.86 -2.08
CA ASN A 125 6.64 -15.88 -1.38
C ASN A 125 8.11 -15.73 -1.70
N LEU A 126 8.46 -15.46 -2.95
CA LEU A 126 9.84 -15.17 -3.35
C LEU A 126 10.39 -13.96 -2.60
N SER A 127 9.56 -12.93 -2.39
CA SER A 127 9.87 -11.77 -1.55
C SER A 127 10.15 -12.18 -0.11
N ILE A 128 9.24 -12.91 0.55
CA ILE A 128 9.40 -13.32 1.95
C ILE A 128 10.66 -14.19 2.14
N VAL A 129 10.82 -15.22 1.32
CA VAL A 129 11.96 -16.13 1.37
C VAL A 129 13.24 -15.35 1.06
N GLY A 130 13.26 -14.55 -0.02
CA GLY A 130 14.42 -13.77 -0.41
C GLY A 130 14.85 -12.76 0.66
N MET A 131 13.89 -12.12 1.33
CA MET A 131 14.17 -11.18 2.42
C MET A 131 14.74 -11.89 3.65
N ASN A 132 14.24 -13.09 3.99
CA ASN A 132 14.79 -13.89 5.10
C ASN A 132 16.19 -14.42 4.77
N VAL A 133 16.40 -14.91 3.55
CA VAL A 133 17.72 -15.36 3.05
C VAL A 133 18.71 -14.20 3.07
N SER A 134 18.31 -13.03 2.57
CA SER A 134 19.15 -11.82 2.55
C SER A 134 19.55 -11.36 3.95
N LEU A 135 18.63 -11.43 4.92
CA LEU A 135 18.93 -11.12 6.32
C LEU A 135 19.96 -12.09 6.94
N MET A 136 19.98 -13.35 6.48
CA MET A 136 20.87 -14.36 7.03
C MET A 136 22.27 -14.35 6.38
N TRP A 137 22.34 -14.10 5.07
CA TRP A 137 23.61 -14.11 4.33
C TRP A 137 24.31 -12.76 4.29
N ASN A 138 23.65 -11.68 4.70
CA ASN A 138 24.24 -10.34 4.74
C ASN A 138 24.22 -9.75 6.15
N SER A 139 25.00 -8.68 6.34
CA SER A 139 24.93 -7.87 7.55
C SER A 139 23.54 -7.24 7.71
N VAL A 140 23.14 -6.98 8.97
CA VAL A 140 21.88 -6.28 9.25
C VAL A 140 21.87 -4.89 8.62
N GLY A 141 23.01 -4.20 8.61
CA GLY A 141 23.18 -2.90 7.96
C GLY A 141 22.89 -2.97 6.47
N PHE A 142 23.58 -3.86 5.75
CA PHE A 142 23.37 -4.08 4.32
C PHE A 142 21.92 -4.45 4.00
N TYR A 143 21.32 -5.38 4.75
CA TYR A 143 19.92 -5.78 4.58
C TYR A 143 18.96 -4.59 4.64
N GLN A 144 19.13 -3.67 5.59
CA GLN A 144 18.26 -2.50 5.73
C GLN A 144 18.51 -1.45 4.64
N ILE A 145 19.74 -1.34 4.16
CA ILE A 145 20.10 -0.42 3.08
C ILE A 145 19.59 -0.94 1.73
N ALA A 146 19.73 -2.25 1.48
CA ALA A 146 19.19 -2.92 0.30
C ALA A 146 17.68 -2.72 0.17
N LYS A 147 16.94 -2.67 1.29
CA LYS A 147 15.52 -2.31 1.27
C LYS A 147 15.23 -0.95 0.64
N LEU A 148 16.12 0.03 0.77
CA LEU A 148 15.95 1.35 0.16
C LEU A 148 15.90 1.26 -1.38
N CYS A 149 16.52 0.23 -1.98
CA CYS A 149 16.44 -0.01 -3.42
C CYS A 149 15.05 -0.45 -3.90
N MET A 150 14.12 -0.80 -3.00
CA MET A 150 12.78 -1.16 -3.42
C MET A 150 12.00 0.02 -4.02
N ILE A 151 12.34 1.27 -3.69
CA ILE A 151 11.74 2.44 -4.35
C ILE A 151 12.17 2.58 -5.80
N PRO A 152 13.48 2.64 -6.14
CA PRO A 152 13.88 2.69 -7.53
C PRO A 152 13.28 1.53 -8.33
N ALA A 153 13.22 0.33 -7.75
CA ALA A 153 12.58 -0.82 -8.36
C ALA A 153 11.08 -0.59 -8.60
N SER A 154 10.32 -0.17 -7.58
CA SER A 154 8.88 0.15 -7.72
C SER A 154 8.61 1.28 -8.72
N CYS A 155 9.43 2.33 -8.73
CA CYS A 155 9.35 3.42 -9.70
C CYS A 155 9.57 2.90 -11.12
N LEU A 156 10.58 2.06 -11.33
CA LEU A 156 10.85 1.46 -12.63
C LEU A 156 9.70 0.56 -13.09
N LEU A 157 9.11 -0.23 -12.19
CA LEU A 157 7.91 -1.02 -12.48
C LEU A 157 6.74 -0.14 -12.93
N GLU A 158 6.48 0.99 -12.27
CA GLU A 158 5.43 1.92 -12.70
C GLU A 158 5.76 2.60 -14.05
N VAL A 159 7.02 2.89 -14.35
CA VAL A 159 7.41 3.42 -15.67
C VAL A 159 7.18 2.38 -16.76
N VAL A 160 7.56 1.12 -16.51
CA VAL A 160 7.48 0.04 -17.49
C VAL A 160 6.04 -0.43 -17.70
N PHE A 161 5.27 -0.64 -16.63
CA PHE A 161 3.92 -1.21 -16.70
C PHE A 161 2.80 -0.17 -16.77
N ASP A 162 2.94 0.97 -16.09
CA ASP A 162 1.92 2.04 -16.07
C ASP A 162 2.27 3.24 -16.96
N HIS A 163 3.42 3.21 -17.65
CA HIS A 163 3.91 4.30 -18.52
C HIS A 163 3.91 5.68 -17.83
N VAL A 164 4.20 5.68 -16.52
CA VAL A 164 4.30 6.91 -15.71
C VAL A 164 5.55 7.69 -16.07
N HIS A 165 5.42 9.02 -16.16
CA HIS A 165 6.56 9.92 -16.35
C HIS A 165 6.90 10.62 -15.04
N TYR A 166 8.18 10.54 -14.68
CA TYR A 166 8.73 11.18 -13.49
C TYR A 166 9.51 12.44 -13.85
N SER A 167 9.39 13.47 -13.01
CA SER A 167 10.14 14.72 -13.14
C SER A 167 11.65 14.49 -13.02
N ARG A 168 12.45 15.44 -13.53
CA ARG A 168 13.92 15.39 -13.41
C ARG A 168 14.36 15.35 -11.94
N ASP A 169 13.73 16.15 -11.08
CA ASP A 169 13.99 16.16 -9.63
C ASP A 169 13.78 14.78 -9.00
N THR A 170 12.68 14.10 -9.34
CA THR A 170 12.41 12.76 -8.83
C THR A 170 13.47 11.75 -9.31
N LYS A 171 13.90 11.82 -10.57
CA LYS A 171 14.98 10.96 -11.10
C LYS A 171 16.32 11.21 -10.40
N LEU A 172 16.68 12.47 -10.16
CA LEU A 172 17.92 12.84 -9.46
C LEU A 172 17.91 12.34 -8.02
N SER A 173 16.80 12.48 -7.30
CA SER A 173 16.70 11.95 -5.93
C SER A 173 16.86 10.42 -5.87
N ILE A 174 16.29 9.67 -6.83
CA ILE A 174 16.51 8.22 -6.95
C ILE A 174 17.99 7.90 -7.19
N MET A 175 18.67 8.68 -8.04
CA MET A 175 20.09 8.50 -8.31
C MET A 175 20.93 8.69 -7.03
N VAL A 176 20.60 9.68 -6.20
CA VAL A 176 21.26 9.88 -4.89
C VAL A 176 21.07 8.68 -3.97
N VAL A 177 19.85 8.12 -3.91
CA VAL A 177 19.59 6.89 -3.13
C VAL A 177 20.46 5.74 -3.62
N LEU A 178 20.51 5.51 -4.93
CA LEU A 178 21.32 4.44 -5.53
C LEU A 178 22.82 4.62 -5.26
N ILE A 179 23.33 5.86 -5.29
CA ILE A 179 24.73 6.15 -4.93
C ILE A 179 24.98 5.83 -3.47
N GLY A 180 24.09 6.25 -2.55
CA GLY A 180 24.20 5.92 -1.12
C GLY A 180 24.26 4.42 -0.87
N VAL A 181 23.38 3.64 -1.53
CA VAL A 181 23.39 2.17 -1.43
C VAL A 181 24.67 1.57 -2.03
N ALA A 182 25.15 2.08 -3.17
CA ALA A 182 26.38 1.61 -3.79
C ALA A 182 27.60 1.84 -2.88
N VAL A 183 27.70 3.03 -2.27
CA VAL A 183 28.77 3.34 -1.29
C VAL A 183 28.71 2.37 -0.12
N CYS A 184 27.53 2.13 0.47
CA CYS A 184 27.39 1.15 1.55
C CYS A 184 27.77 -0.27 1.13
N THR A 185 27.43 -0.65 -0.11
CA THR A 185 27.71 -2.00 -0.62
C THR A 185 29.21 -2.23 -0.82
N VAL A 186 29.93 -1.24 -1.35
CA VAL A 186 31.38 -1.34 -1.60
C VAL A 186 32.19 -1.25 -0.31
N THR A 187 31.67 -0.52 0.69
CA THR A 187 32.39 -0.27 1.96
C THR A 187 32.08 -1.30 3.04
N ASP A 188 30.99 -2.05 2.91
CA ASP A 188 30.67 -3.16 3.81
C ASP A 188 31.45 -4.42 3.39
N VAL A 189 32.51 -4.70 4.14
CA VAL A 189 33.37 -5.89 3.97
C VAL A 189 32.63 -7.22 4.17
N SER A 190 31.43 -7.18 4.74
CA SER A 190 30.60 -8.36 5.03
C SER A 190 29.73 -8.78 3.83
N VAL A 191 29.75 -8.03 2.73
CA VAL A 191 28.93 -8.32 1.55
C VAL A 191 29.46 -9.54 0.83
N ASN A 192 28.62 -10.56 0.72
CA ASN A 192 28.90 -11.79 -0.04
C ASN A 192 28.12 -11.79 -1.36
N ALA A 193 28.70 -12.34 -2.43
CA ALA A 193 28.07 -12.41 -3.75
C ALA A 193 26.71 -13.14 -3.73
N ARG A 194 26.61 -14.25 -2.97
CA ARG A 194 25.35 -14.99 -2.79
C ARG A 194 24.29 -14.14 -2.06
N GLY A 195 24.72 -13.41 -1.03
CA GLY A 195 23.86 -12.51 -0.27
C GLY A 195 23.39 -11.30 -1.10
N LEU A 196 24.24 -10.76 -1.97
CA LEU A 196 23.88 -9.70 -2.91
C LEU A 196 22.84 -10.17 -3.93
N ILE A 197 23.02 -11.36 -4.53
CA ILE A 197 22.04 -11.94 -5.45
C ILE A 197 20.69 -12.14 -4.73
N ALA A 198 20.70 -12.69 -3.52
CA ALA A 198 19.50 -12.85 -2.71
C ALA A 198 18.81 -11.50 -2.43
N ALA A 199 19.58 -10.46 -2.08
CA ALA A 199 19.05 -9.12 -1.85
C ALA A 199 18.43 -8.51 -3.11
N VAL A 200 19.06 -8.64 -4.27
CA VAL A 200 18.49 -8.16 -5.54
C VAL A 200 17.17 -8.86 -5.87
N ILE A 201 17.13 -10.19 -5.76
CA ILE A 201 15.90 -10.98 -5.95
C ILE A 201 14.82 -10.53 -4.97
N ALA A 202 15.16 -10.35 -3.69
CA ALA A 202 14.23 -9.93 -2.66
C ALA A 202 13.67 -8.52 -2.91
N VAL A 203 14.53 -7.58 -3.32
CA VAL A 203 14.13 -6.20 -3.65
C VAL A 203 13.14 -6.18 -4.82
N TRP A 204 13.46 -6.87 -5.91
CA TRP A 204 12.61 -6.91 -7.09
C TRP A 204 11.30 -7.64 -6.87
N SER A 205 11.34 -8.80 -6.20
CA SER A 205 10.13 -9.55 -5.86
C SER A 205 9.22 -8.78 -4.88
N THR A 206 9.79 -8.05 -3.91
CA THR A 206 9.01 -7.19 -3.01
C THR A 206 8.37 -6.03 -3.76
N ALA A 207 9.11 -5.37 -4.64
CA ALA A 207 8.58 -4.28 -5.46
C ALA A 207 7.44 -4.76 -6.37
N LEU A 208 7.61 -5.93 -7.01
CA LEU A 208 6.57 -6.59 -7.81
C LEU A 208 5.35 -6.97 -6.99
N GLN A 209 5.55 -7.59 -5.81
CA GLN A 209 4.47 -7.93 -4.89
C GLN A 209 3.62 -6.70 -4.56
N GLN A 210 4.26 -5.60 -4.14
CA GLN A 210 3.55 -4.38 -3.76
C GLN A 210 2.84 -3.70 -4.94
N TYR A 211 3.52 -3.62 -6.09
CA TYR A 211 2.90 -3.14 -7.34
C TYR A 211 1.64 -3.95 -7.65
N TYR A 212 1.72 -5.27 -7.54
CA TYR A 212 0.63 -6.16 -7.88
C TYR A 212 -0.56 -6.06 -6.90
N VAL A 213 -0.32 -5.84 -5.59
CA VAL A 213 -1.40 -5.52 -4.63
C VAL A 213 -2.19 -4.30 -5.10
N HIS A 214 -1.49 -3.20 -5.39
CA HIS A 214 -2.12 -1.95 -5.84
C HIS A 214 -2.82 -2.13 -7.20
N PHE A 215 -2.22 -2.87 -8.13
CA PHE A 215 -2.82 -3.20 -9.43
C PHE A 215 -4.10 -4.03 -9.27
N LEU A 216 -4.12 -5.06 -8.43
CA LEU A 216 -5.30 -5.91 -8.21
C LEU A 216 -6.45 -5.15 -7.53
N GLN A 217 -6.14 -4.30 -6.54
CA GLN A 217 -7.12 -3.43 -5.90
C GLN A 217 -7.82 -2.53 -6.91
N ARG A 218 -7.07 -1.95 -7.87
CA ARG A 218 -7.65 -1.10 -8.93
C ARG A 218 -8.38 -1.90 -10.01
N LYS A 219 -7.77 -2.98 -10.52
CA LYS A 219 -8.31 -3.77 -11.63
C LYS A 219 -9.66 -4.41 -11.28
N TYR A 220 -9.79 -4.90 -10.05
CA TYR A 220 -11.00 -5.59 -9.58
C TYR A 220 -11.83 -4.76 -8.59
N SER A 221 -11.46 -3.48 -8.38
CA SER A 221 -12.10 -2.58 -7.41
C SER A 221 -12.25 -3.21 -6.01
N LEU A 222 -11.26 -3.99 -5.60
CA LEU A 222 -11.29 -4.74 -4.34
C LEU A 222 -10.81 -3.85 -3.19
N ASN A 223 -11.56 -3.89 -2.08
CA ASN A 223 -11.08 -3.34 -0.83
C ASN A 223 -9.87 -4.14 -0.32
N SER A 224 -8.96 -3.49 0.43
CA SER A 224 -7.76 -4.11 1.00
C SER A 224 -8.05 -5.37 1.79
N PHE A 225 -9.12 -5.37 2.58
CA PHE A 225 -9.55 -6.52 3.35
C PHE A 225 -9.98 -7.70 2.46
N ASN A 226 -10.75 -7.43 1.41
CA ASN A 226 -11.22 -8.45 0.48
C ASN A 226 -10.05 -9.06 -0.30
N LEU A 227 -9.11 -8.23 -0.76
CA LEU A 227 -7.92 -8.72 -1.43
C LEU A 227 -7.08 -9.60 -0.49
N LEU A 228 -6.88 -9.15 0.76
CA LEU A 228 -6.17 -9.94 1.77
C LEU A 228 -6.85 -11.29 2.03
N GLY A 229 -8.19 -11.33 2.06
CA GLY A 229 -8.96 -12.57 2.22
C GLY A 229 -8.77 -13.58 1.08
N HIS A 230 -8.48 -13.10 -0.15
CA HIS A 230 -8.15 -13.98 -1.28
C HIS A 230 -6.69 -14.41 -1.26
N THR A 231 -5.77 -13.55 -0.85
CA THR A 231 -4.33 -13.83 -0.92
C THR A 231 -3.80 -14.58 0.31
N ALA A 232 -4.28 -14.27 1.50
CA ALA A 232 -3.79 -14.85 2.76
C ALA A 232 -3.88 -16.38 2.81
N PRO A 233 -4.98 -17.05 2.39
CA PRO A 233 -5.06 -18.51 2.42
C PRO A 233 -4.04 -19.17 1.49
N ALA A 234 -3.87 -18.60 0.29
CA ALA A 234 -2.91 -19.12 -0.69
C ALA A 234 -1.46 -18.89 -0.24
N GLN A 235 -1.16 -17.73 0.35
CA GLN A 235 0.14 -17.44 0.96
C GLN A 235 0.42 -18.36 2.16
N ALA A 236 -0.57 -18.58 3.04
CA ALA A 236 -0.44 -19.49 4.17
C ALA A 236 -0.11 -20.92 3.71
N GLY A 237 -0.89 -21.47 2.78
CA GLY A 237 -0.68 -22.84 2.29
C GLY A 237 0.67 -23.02 1.61
N SER A 238 1.06 -22.08 0.75
CA SER A 238 2.33 -22.14 0.03
C SER A 238 3.55 -21.89 0.92
N LEU A 239 3.48 -20.98 1.90
CA LEU A 239 4.55 -20.75 2.87
C LEU A 239 4.65 -21.85 3.91
N LEU A 240 3.56 -22.50 4.31
CA LEU A 240 3.66 -23.68 5.18
C LEU A 240 4.22 -24.89 4.44
N LEU A 241 3.99 -24.98 3.12
CA LEU A 241 4.60 -26.02 2.31
C LEU A 241 6.09 -25.78 2.09
N VAL A 242 6.49 -24.57 1.70
CA VAL A 242 7.89 -24.24 1.34
C VAL A 242 8.72 -23.82 2.55
N GLY A 243 8.11 -23.21 3.56
CA GLY A 243 8.76 -22.59 4.70
C GLY A 243 9.63 -23.53 5.52
N PRO A 244 9.18 -24.72 5.92
CA PRO A 244 10.01 -25.68 6.65
C PRO A 244 11.27 -26.09 5.88
N PHE A 245 11.18 -26.25 4.56
CA PHE A 245 12.34 -26.55 3.71
C PHE A 245 13.28 -25.35 3.59
N ALA A 246 12.73 -24.15 3.38
CA ALA A 246 13.52 -22.92 3.33
C ALA A 246 14.24 -22.68 4.66
N ASP A 247 13.56 -22.81 5.79
CA ASP A 247 14.16 -22.62 7.10
C ASP A 247 15.15 -23.74 7.45
N TYR A 248 14.94 -24.98 6.99
CA TYR A 248 15.92 -26.05 7.12
C TYR A 248 17.20 -25.74 6.31
N LEU A 249 17.06 -25.28 5.07
CA LEU A 249 18.20 -24.84 4.25
C LEU A 249 18.95 -23.66 4.87
N LEU A 250 18.24 -22.79 5.59
CA LEU A 250 18.81 -21.62 6.25
C LEU A 250 19.49 -21.97 7.58
N THR A 251 18.86 -22.79 8.41
CA THR A 251 19.27 -23.02 9.81
C THR A 251 19.90 -24.38 10.07
N GLY A 252 19.76 -25.34 9.16
CA GLY A 252 20.11 -26.75 9.35
C GLY A 252 19.24 -27.48 10.38
N LYS A 253 18.25 -26.81 10.97
CA LYS A 253 17.34 -27.37 11.99
C LYS A 253 16.01 -27.69 11.37
N ARG A 254 15.38 -28.78 11.81
CA ARG A 254 14.02 -29.09 11.37
C ARG A 254 13.01 -28.50 12.36
N VAL A 255 11.90 -27.98 11.82
CA VAL A 255 10.82 -27.36 12.61
C VAL A 255 10.17 -28.36 13.58
N ASP A 256 10.07 -29.62 13.18
CA ASP A 256 9.44 -30.71 13.95
C ASP A 256 10.22 -31.10 15.22
N GLN A 257 11.52 -30.79 15.28
CA GLN A 257 12.37 -31.09 16.43
C GLN A 257 12.43 -29.95 17.46
N PHE A 258 11.69 -28.86 17.24
CA PHE A 258 11.72 -27.73 18.15
C PHE A 258 10.91 -28.00 19.43
N SER A 259 11.58 -27.95 20.58
CA SER A 259 10.94 -28.08 21.89
C SER A 259 10.15 -26.81 22.25
N LEU A 260 8.84 -26.84 22.02
CA LEU A 260 7.92 -25.75 22.39
C LEU A 260 7.76 -25.65 23.92
N SER A 261 8.47 -24.70 24.52
CA SER A 261 8.19 -24.25 25.89
C SER A 261 6.86 -23.48 25.94
N SER A 262 6.18 -23.49 27.09
CA SER A 262 4.93 -22.74 27.32
C SER A 262 5.10 -21.24 27.06
N LEU A 263 6.25 -20.68 27.44
CA LEU A 263 6.57 -19.27 27.23
C LEU A 263 6.89 -18.99 25.75
N ALA A 264 7.56 -19.91 25.06
CA ALA A 264 7.79 -19.81 23.61
C ALA A 264 6.47 -19.85 22.83
N LEU A 265 5.53 -20.71 23.25
CA LEU A 265 4.18 -20.78 22.67
C LEU A 265 3.39 -19.49 22.90
N PHE A 266 3.51 -18.88 24.08
CA PHE A 266 2.88 -17.58 24.36
C PHE A 266 3.41 -16.48 23.42
N PHE A 267 4.74 -16.34 23.29
CA PHE A 267 5.34 -15.35 22.38
C PHE A 267 5.02 -15.65 20.91
N LEU A 268 4.95 -16.93 20.52
CA LEU A 268 4.51 -17.35 19.19
C LEU A 268 3.08 -16.90 18.91
N ALA A 269 2.13 -17.22 19.81
CA ALA A 269 0.72 -16.83 19.69
C ALA A 269 0.56 -15.31 19.68
N LEU A 270 1.29 -14.59 20.54
CA LEU A 270 1.31 -13.13 20.56
C LEU A 270 1.80 -12.56 19.23
N SER A 271 2.86 -13.13 18.65
CA SER A 271 3.35 -12.72 17.33
C SER A 271 2.28 -12.90 16.25
N CYS A 272 1.58 -14.04 16.27
CA CYS A 272 0.54 -14.36 15.31
C CYS A 272 -0.67 -13.44 15.44
N PHE A 273 -1.01 -13.00 16.65
CA PHE A 273 -2.06 -12.02 16.89
C PHE A 273 -1.68 -10.64 16.35
N ILE A 274 -0.48 -10.16 16.66
CA ILE A 274 0.01 -8.86 16.16
C ILE A 274 0.15 -8.88 14.63
N ALA A 275 0.54 -10.02 14.05
CA ALA A 275 0.72 -10.17 12.61
C ALA A 275 -0.57 -9.98 11.80
N ILE A 276 -1.74 -10.27 12.38
CA ILE A 276 -3.04 -9.93 11.76
C ILE A 276 -3.10 -8.42 11.49
N GLY A 277 -2.73 -7.61 12.49
CA GLY A 277 -2.68 -6.15 12.38
C GLY A 277 -1.65 -5.68 11.35
N VAL A 278 -0.48 -6.32 11.29
CA VAL A 278 0.56 -5.99 10.30
C VAL A 278 0.08 -6.29 8.88
N ASN A 279 -0.44 -7.49 8.61
CA ASN A 279 -0.90 -7.88 7.28
C ASN A 279 -2.09 -7.03 6.81
N LEU A 280 -3.06 -6.78 7.71
CA LEU A 280 -4.19 -5.92 7.42
C LEU A 280 -3.74 -4.48 7.12
N SER A 281 -2.95 -3.88 8.01
CA SER A 281 -2.48 -2.51 7.87
C SER A 281 -1.61 -2.33 6.62
N GLN A 282 -0.81 -3.33 6.25
CA GLN A 282 0.02 -3.30 5.04
C GLN A 282 -0.85 -3.21 3.78
N PHE A 283 -1.86 -4.06 3.63
CA PHE A 283 -2.75 -4.00 2.47
C PHE A 283 -3.62 -2.74 2.45
N ILE A 284 -4.01 -2.21 3.62
CA ILE A 284 -4.69 -0.92 3.73
C ILE A 284 -3.77 0.20 3.23
N CYS A 285 -2.54 0.26 3.74
CA CYS A 285 -1.59 1.30 3.35
C CYS A 285 -1.23 1.21 1.86
N ILE A 286 -0.99 0.03 1.30
CA ILE A 286 -0.73 -0.13 -0.15
C ILE A 286 -1.94 0.24 -1.02
N GLY A 287 -3.17 0.07 -0.50
CA GLY A 287 -4.37 0.48 -1.22
C GLY A 287 -4.67 1.97 -1.14
N ARG A 288 -4.35 2.60 -0.01
CA ARG A 288 -4.57 4.05 0.21
C ARG A 288 -3.46 4.91 -0.38
N PHE A 289 -2.21 4.47 -0.24
CA PHE A 289 -1.03 5.11 -0.79
C PHE A 289 -0.64 4.43 -2.10
N SER A 290 -0.12 5.17 -3.08
CA SER A 290 0.46 4.50 -4.26
C SER A 290 1.60 3.55 -3.83
N ALA A 291 1.88 2.49 -4.60
CA ALA A 291 2.95 1.51 -4.26
C ALA A 291 4.26 2.20 -3.89
N VAL A 292 4.61 3.25 -4.65
CA VAL A 292 5.76 4.10 -4.40
C VAL A 292 5.66 4.93 -3.12
N SER A 293 4.51 5.56 -2.84
CA SER A 293 4.28 6.33 -1.61
C SER A 293 4.32 5.43 -0.37
N PHE A 294 3.81 4.19 -0.48
CA PHE A 294 3.90 3.19 0.59
C PHE A 294 5.35 2.84 0.92
N GLN A 295 6.22 2.72 -0.07
CA GLN A 295 7.64 2.47 0.17
C GLN A 295 8.34 3.63 0.89
N VAL A 296 8.00 4.89 0.57
CA VAL A 296 8.53 6.05 1.30
C VAL A 296 8.17 5.96 2.79
N LEU A 297 6.92 5.61 3.10
CA LEU A 297 6.47 5.38 4.48
C LEU A 297 7.17 4.17 5.13
N GLY A 298 7.40 3.11 4.36
CA GLY A 298 8.18 1.94 4.78
C GLY A 298 9.65 2.27 5.09
N HIS A 299 10.22 3.30 4.46
CA HIS A 299 11.57 3.75 4.76
C HIS A 299 11.64 4.63 6.00
N MET A 300 10.60 5.40 6.34
CA MET A 300 10.52 6.01 7.68
C MET A 300 10.60 4.95 8.78
N LYS A 301 9.91 3.81 8.59
CA LYS A 301 10.04 2.64 9.46
C LYS A 301 11.46 2.05 9.44
N THR A 302 12.09 1.96 8.28
CA THR A 302 13.47 1.44 8.15
C THR A 302 14.47 2.33 8.88
N VAL A 303 14.37 3.66 8.74
CA VAL A 303 15.18 4.65 9.45
C VAL A 303 14.96 4.55 10.96
N LEU A 304 13.71 4.42 11.43
CA LEU A 304 13.41 4.26 12.85
C LEU A 304 14.00 2.96 13.43
N VAL A 305 13.89 1.85 12.71
CA VAL A 305 14.49 0.56 13.10
C VAL A 305 16.01 0.64 13.09
N LEU A 306 16.62 1.35 12.13
CA LEU A 306 18.06 1.58 12.06
C LEU A 306 18.54 2.46 13.22
N SER A 307 17.84 3.55 13.52
CA SER A 307 18.15 4.43 14.65
C SER A 307 18.03 3.69 15.98
N LEU A 308 16.97 2.92 16.19
CA LEU A 308 16.81 2.09 17.38
C LEU A 308 17.88 0.99 17.43
N GLY A 309 18.16 0.32 16.30
CA GLY A 309 19.21 -0.69 16.20
C GLY A 309 20.58 -0.13 16.59
N PHE A 310 20.91 1.06 16.09
CA PHE A 310 22.16 1.76 16.40
C PHE A 310 22.24 2.23 17.87
N LEU A 311 21.13 2.75 18.41
CA LEU A 311 21.06 3.20 19.80
C LEU A 311 21.13 2.04 20.81
N PHE A 312 20.55 0.88 20.48
CA PHE A 312 20.47 -0.28 21.38
C PHE A 312 21.60 -1.31 21.20
N PHE A 313 22.19 -1.46 20.01
CA PHE A 313 23.24 -2.47 19.73
C PHE A 313 24.67 -1.89 19.67
N GLY A 314 24.84 -0.60 19.92
CA GLY A 314 26.16 0.02 20.03
C GLY A 314 26.95 0.08 18.71
N LYS A 315 28.06 0.81 18.74
CA LYS A 315 28.99 1.07 17.61
C LYS A 315 29.83 -0.15 17.19
N GLU A 316 29.44 -1.37 17.54
CA GLU A 316 30.24 -2.56 17.24
C GLU A 316 30.12 -2.90 15.75
N GLY A 317 31.12 -2.50 14.97
CA GLY A 317 31.30 -2.95 13.58
C GLY A 317 30.85 -1.99 12.47
N LEU A 318 30.36 -0.78 12.77
CA LEU A 318 29.97 0.18 11.73
C LEU A 318 31.15 1.06 11.30
N ASN A 319 31.70 0.77 10.13
CA ASN A 319 32.67 1.62 9.44
C ASN A 319 32.05 3.01 9.17
N LEU A 320 32.79 4.08 9.42
CA LEU A 320 32.36 5.46 9.21
C LEU A 320 31.92 5.71 7.76
N GLN A 321 32.51 5.00 6.80
CA GLN A 321 32.12 5.04 5.39
C GLN A 321 30.73 4.44 5.13
N VAL A 322 30.37 3.36 5.83
CA VAL A 322 29.02 2.76 5.74
C VAL A 322 27.99 3.73 6.29
N VAL A 323 28.31 4.41 7.41
CA VAL A 323 27.44 5.45 8.00
C VAL A 323 27.23 6.61 7.03
N LEU A 324 28.27 7.08 6.35
CA LEU A 324 28.16 8.14 5.34
C LEU A 324 27.23 7.73 4.18
N GLY A 325 27.38 6.50 3.67
CA GLY A 325 26.48 5.99 2.62
C GLY A 325 25.02 5.86 3.10
N MET A 326 24.80 5.47 4.36
CA MET A 326 23.46 5.42 4.96
C MET A 326 22.83 6.80 5.04
N VAL A 327 23.57 7.81 5.52
CA VAL A 327 23.10 9.19 5.58
C VAL A 327 22.76 9.70 4.18
N LEU A 328 23.62 9.45 3.19
CA LEU A 328 23.37 9.84 1.80
C LEU A 328 22.09 9.20 1.25
N ALA A 329 21.88 7.91 1.50
CA ALA A 329 20.68 7.20 1.07
C ALA A 329 19.41 7.76 1.74
N VAL A 330 19.46 8.10 3.03
CA VAL A 330 18.35 8.72 3.77
C VAL A 330 18.05 10.13 3.26
N LEU A 331 19.07 10.94 2.96
CA LEU A 331 18.88 12.27 2.39
C LEU A 331 18.25 12.20 0.99
N GLY A 332 18.72 11.28 0.14
CA GLY A 332 18.10 11.00 -1.16
C GLY A 332 16.63 10.61 -1.02
N MET A 333 16.30 9.84 0.01
CA MET A 333 14.94 9.43 0.32
C MET A 333 14.02 10.57 0.76
N ILE A 334 14.51 11.48 1.61
CA ILE A 334 13.77 12.69 2.01
C ILE A 334 13.54 13.58 0.80
N TRP A 335 14.58 13.78 -0.02
CA TRP A 335 14.46 14.55 -1.26
C TRP A 335 13.46 13.92 -2.22
N TYR A 336 13.47 12.60 -2.37
CA TYR A 336 12.52 11.86 -3.17
C TYR A 336 11.07 12.08 -2.72
N GLY A 337 10.80 11.99 -1.41
CA GLY A 337 9.48 12.27 -0.85
C GLY A 337 8.99 13.68 -1.20
N ASN A 338 9.86 14.67 -1.07
CA ASN A 338 9.53 16.06 -1.41
C ASN A 338 9.35 16.28 -2.92
N ALA A 339 10.22 15.70 -3.76
CA ALA A 339 10.18 15.85 -5.21
C ALA A 339 8.95 15.17 -5.82
N SER A 340 8.60 13.98 -5.34
CA SER A 340 7.44 13.23 -5.81
C SER A 340 6.10 13.83 -5.35
N ALA A 341 6.07 14.58 -4.24
CA ALA A 341 4.88 15.26 -3.74
C ALA A 341 4.56 16.58 -4.47
N LYS A 342 5.52 17.16 -5.20
CA LYS A 342 5.28 18.41 -5.96
C LYS A 342 4.33 18.17 -7.15
N PRO A 343 3.50 19.17 -7.51
CA PRO A 343 2.70 19.12 -8.74
C PRO A 343 3.60 18.86 -9.96
N GLY A 344 3.25 17.89 -10.81
CA GLY A 344 4.07 17.46 -11.96
C GLY A 344 5.24 16.52 -11.60
N GLY A 345 5.40 16.13 -10.33
CA GLY A 345 6.42 15.17 -9.89
C GLY A 345 6.18 13.75 -10.42
N LYS A 346 4.92 13.41 -10.70
CA LYS A 346 4.45 12.12 -11.21
C LYS A 346 3.22 12.31 -12.10
N GLU A 347 3.38 12.11 -13.41
CA GLU A 347 2.28 12.17 -14.37
C GLU A 347 1.96 10.77 -14.91
N ARG A 348 0.72 10.30 -14.66
CA ARG A 348 0.21 9.05 -15.23
C ARG A 348 -0.60 9.39 -16.47
N ARG A 349 -0.17 8.89 -17.63
CA ARG A 349 -0.96 9.00 -18.86
C ARG A 349 -2.22 8.14 -18.68
N SER A 350 -3.39 8.77 -18.66
CA SER A 350 -4.67 8.04 -18.58
C SER A 350 -4.93 7.34 -19.93
N ILE A 351 -4.62 6.04 -20.02
CA ILE A 351 -5.00 5.18 -21.16
C ILE A 351 -6.40 4.58 -20.95
N LEU A 352 -7.33 5.35 -20.40
CA LEU A 352 -8.76 5.03 -20.48
C LEU A 352 -9.43 6.20 -21.20
N PRO A 353 -10.19 5.95 -22.28
CA PRO A 353 -10.92 7.02 -22.91
C PRO A 353 -11.95 7.51 -21.89
N VAL A 354 -11.73 8.71 -21.36
CA VAL A 354 -12.81 9.49 -20.79
C VAL A 354 -13.77 9.71 -21.96
N ARG A 355 -14.87 8.96 -21.98
CA ARG A 355 -16.00 9.25 -22.85
C ARG A 355 -16.67 10.51 -22.30
N SER A 356 -15.99 11.65 -22.36
CA SER A 356 -16.61 12.96 -22.33
C SER A 356 -17.22 13.19 -23.71
N ALA A 357 -18.29 12.44 -24.00
CA ALA A 357 -19.17 12.78 -25.08
C ALA A 357 -19.94 14.03 -24.63
N SER A 358 -19.47 15.16 -25.15
CA SER A 358 -20.19 16.40 -25.41
C SER A 358 -21.71 16.34 -25.14
N LEU A 359 -22.16 16.98 -24.06
CA LEU A 359 -23.49 17.61 -24.03
C LEU A 359 -23.33 19.05 -24.53
N LYS A 360 -23.04 19.16 -25.84
CA LYS A 360 -23.17 20.40 -26.60
C LYS A 360 -23.73 19.99 -27.96
N GLY A 361 -24.99 20.35 -28.19
CA GLY A 361 -25.71 20.11 -29.44
C GLY A 361 -26.82 19.06 -29.33
N SER A 362 -27.97 19.45 -28.76
CA SER A 362 -29.25 18.97 -29.29
C SER A 362 -29.80 20.10 -30.14
N SER A 363 -29.62 19.96 -31.45
CA SER A 363 -30.35 20.62 -32.53
C SER A 363 -31.86 20.65 -32.19
N GLU A 364 -32.63 21.73 -32.37
CA GLU A 364 -32.86 22.45 -33.63
C GLU A 364 -32.99 21.49 -34.82
N GLU A 365 -34.04 20.66 -34.82
CA GLU A 365 -34.78 20.29 -36.04
C GLU A 365 -36.06 19.51 -35.68
N LYS A 366 -37.09 19.64 -36.53
CA LYS A 366 -38.50 19.20 -36.47
C LYS A 366 -39.44 20.30 -35.94
N ALA A 367 -40.33 20.90 -36.72
CA ALA A 367 -40.98 20.42 -37.93
C ALA A 367 -41.42 21.57 -38.85
N GLY A 368 -41.00 21.51 -40.12
CA GLY A 368 -41.72 22.06 -41.26
C GLY A 368 -42.20 20.90 -42.13
N ALA A 369 -43.35 21.12 -42.79
CA ALA A 369 -44.18 20.16 -43.56
C ALA A 369 -45.04 19.24 -42.65
N GLU A 370 -46.38 19.24 -42.72
CA GLU A 370 -47.21 19.13 -43.91
C GLU A 370 -48.69 19.47 -43.58
N LYS A 371 -49.34 20.20 -44.50
CA LYS A 371 -50.80 20.45 -44.71
C LYS A 371 -51.59 21.36 -43.77
#